data_AF-A0A813TNU7-F1
#
_entry.id   AF-A0A813TNU7-F1
#
_cell.length_a   1.000
_cell.length_b   1.000
_cell.length_c   1.000
_cell.angle_alpha   90.00
_cell.angle_beta   90.00
_cell.angle_gamma   90.00
#
_symmetry.space_group_name_H-M   'P 1'
#
loop_
_entity.id
_entity.type
_entity.pdbx_description
1 polymer ?
#
loop_
_entity_poly.entity_id
_entity_poly.type
_entity_poly.pdbx_seq_one_letter_code
_entity_poly.pdbx_strand_id
1 'polypeptide(L)'
;MYTYIWICFFLVITCISGNNHELNIDGTTANGWEFVRELFQKNFVDERDLGASLAVYHQGNLVVDLRGGWFDKLKSKSYDNNTLQLVFSTTKGLVAAAVALCVQRGLLDYSELVTNYWPEYGQNGKENTTVADILSHRAGLPFDFSPFDDYLNWTLMISKLEQSQPVWKPGTAHGYHALTYGWLAGELVRRVDPKNRTLGEFIRDEIAKPLQIEFYVGLPSEQEYRVSPLDFKPNQTSYDDFNKNNTHRAEIPAANGITNARSLARLYAGLIGNVENNHYQRILTEDILKRAIKSNTPSHEIDFVLNVTTTFAMGFFLLDNVFPSLGAGVFGHQGLGGSIGFAVPAKNLSFAYVVNRLDTETIDIDHRYKSMINDIAQMINRNHATNLINMTGLCGNLRQNYKHDGTSLYMLVQPFLNFNTLLIGLSSQILGTGFQIDLTLTSRAWLHIRILLCLQSIDAFISSSPSAAVRQKITVRTARYFTFGVICFWFLHEIPYYFLQDLVMIENTSMCIMTNAIYAKYRSYFTYLDIYTLIPVIVISIFGSLTYYHTTRFGTGRTLSAFTRQMVKMGLFQTIAVILFNVPYTGEQIYFLTTTNLVKDAYRRAQEQLVTSFFAVYGYGPYMASLIFV
;
A
#
# COMPACT_ATOMS: atom_id res chain seq x y z
N MET A 1 44.50 14.90 16.80
CA MET A 1 43.50 15.68 16.03
C MET A 1 43.56 15.36 14.53
N TYR A 2 44.74 15.44 13.89
CA TYR A 2 44.90 15.09 12.47
C TYR A 2 44.56 13.63 12.11
N THR A 3 44.81 12.66 12.99
CA THR A 3 44.49 11.23 12.76
C THR A 3 42.98 10.94 12.76
N TYR A 4 42.22 11.66 13.59
CA TYR A 4 40.75 11.52 13.66
C TYR A 4 40.08 12.14 12.44
N ILE A 5 40.60 13.28 11.94
CA ILE A 5 40.11 13.91 10.71
C ILE A 5 40.34 12.97 9.52
N TRP A 6 41.50 12.29 9.45
CA TRP A 6 41.77 11.32 8.39
C TRP A 6 40.88 10.07 8.46
N ILE A 7 40.57 9.55 9.66
CA ILE A 7 39.66 8.40 9.81
C ILE A 7 38.22 8.79 9.44
N CYS A 8 37.75 9.97 9.82
CA CYS A 8 36.44 10.49 9.41
C CYS A 8 36.40 10.77 7.89
N PHE A 9 37.47 11.29 7.29
CA PHE A 9 37.55 11.51 5.85
C PHE A 9 37.61 10.17 5.09
N PHE A 10 38.31 9.16 5.62
CA PHE A 10 38.40 7.83 5.04
C PHE A 10 37.08 7.06 5.17
N LEU A 11 36.35 7.20 6.29
CA LEU A 11 35.00 6.66 6.49
C LEU A 11 33.94 7.35 5.62
N VAL A 12 34.03 8.67 5.46
CA VAL A 12 33.16 9.42 4.54
C VAL A 12 33.48 9.05 3.09
N ILE A 13 34.75 8.89 2.73
CA ILE A 13 35.13 8.39 1.41
C ILE A 13 34.69 6.94 1.24
N THR A 14 34.85 6.03 2.22
CA THR A 14 34.36 4.63 2.08
C THR A 14 32.84 4.50 2.13
N CYS A 15 32.11 5.44 2.75
CA CYS A 15 30.65 5.53 2.65
C CYS A 15 30.20 6.14 1.30
N ILE A 16 31.02 6.96 0.64
CA ILE A 16 30.74 7.55 -0.69
C ILE A 16 31.32 6.67 -1.83
N SER A 17 32.33 5.86 -1.53
CA SER A 17 33.06 4.96 -2.43
C SER A 17 32.83 3.50 -2.08
N GLY A 18 31.80 3.20 -1.29
CA GLY A 18 31.28 1.83 -1.19
C GLY A 18 30.95 1.43 -2.61
N ASN A 19 31.66 0.42 -3.12
CA ASN A 19 31.63 -0.01 -4.52
C ASN A 19 30.24 0.19 -5.11
N ASN A 20 30.07 1.27 -5.87
CA ASN A 20 29.00 1.41 -6.86
C ASN A 20 29.32 0.36 -7.93
N HIS A 21 29.10 -0.92 -7.63
CA HIS A 21 28.57 -1.79 -8.65
C HIS A 21 27.24 -1.14 -9.00
N GLU A 22 27.20 -0.36 -10.08
CA GLU A 22 25.95 0.12 -10.65
C GLU A 22 25.00 -1.07 -10.69
N LEU A 23 24.01 -1.06 -9.80
CA LEU A 23 22.92 -2.01 -9.85
C LEU A 23 22.19 -1.73 -11.15
N ASN A 24 22.51 -2.53 -12.17
CA ASN A 24 22.02 -2.31 -13.52
C ASN A 24 20.54 -2.71 -13.59
N ILE A 25 19.67 -1.79 -13.19
CA ILE A 25 18.22 -1.90 -13.35
C ILE A 25 17.85 -1.33 -14.71
N ASP A 26 17.63 -2.21 -15.67
CA ASP A 26 17.20 -1.87 -17.01
C ASP A 26 15.66 -1.79 -17.09
N GLY A 27 15.16 -1.10 -18.12
CA GLY A 27 13.73 -0.97 -18.41
C GLY A 27 13.18 0.44 -18.24
N THR A 28 11.86 0.57 -18.20
CA THR A 28 11.15 1.85 -18.23
C THR A 28 10.05 1.93 -17.18
N THR A 29 9.76 3.16 -16.75
CA THR A 29 8.61 3.54 -15.93
C THR A 29 7.95 4.73 -16.58
N ALA A 30 6.63 4.72 -16.70
CA ALA A 30 5.86 5.87 -17.13
C ALA A 30 5.89 6.99 -16.07
N ASN A 31 5.57 8.21 -16.48
CA ASN A 31 5.54 9.36 -15.57
C ASN A 31 4.60 9.09 -14.37
N GLY A 32 5.11 9.31 -13.16
CA GLY A 32 4.40 9.05 -11.91
C GLY A 32 4.57 7.64 -11.35
N TRP A 33 5.24 6.72 -12.08
CA TRP A 33 5.53 5.35 -11.66
C TRP A 33 7.01 5.13 -11.26
N GLU A 34 7.81 6.19 -11.21
CA GLU A 34 9.26 6.13 -10.93
C GLU A 34 9.57 5.52 -9.55
N PHE A 35 8.71 5.76 -8.56
CA PHE A 35 8.85 5.17 -7.22
C PHE A 35 8.88 3.63 -7.25
N VAL A 36 8.22 3.00 -8.23
CA VAL A 36 8.24 1.54 -8.38
C VAL A 36 9.64 1.04 -8.72
N ARG A 37 10.40 1.81 -9.52
CA ARG A 37 11.81 1.50 -9.81
C ARG A 37 12.66 1.55 -8.56
N GLU A 38 12.47 2.56 -7.72
CA GLU A 38 13.23 2.70 -6.46
C GLU A 38 12.96 1.52 -5.52
N LEU A 39 11.69 1.11 -5.37
CA LEU A 39 11.31 -0.05 -4.59
C LEU A 39 11.86 -1.36 -5.17
N PHE A 40 11.84 -1.51 -6.49
CA PHE A 40 12.42 -2.67 -7.17
C PHE A 40 13.93 -2.73 -6.98
N GLN A 41 14.64 -1.61 -7.15
CA GLN A 41 16.09 -1.52 -6.94
C GLN A 41 16.48 -1.86 -5.50
N LYS A 42 15.66 -1.45 -4.53
CA LYS A 42 15.89 -1.76 -3.12
C LYS A 42 15.97 -3.26 -2.84
N ASN A 43 15.20 -4.10 -3.55
CA ASN A 43 15.28 -5.55 -3.34
C ASN A 43 16.66 -6.13 -3.69
N PHE A 44 17.39 -5.53 -4.63
CA PHE A 44 18.75 -5.93 -4.94
C PHE A 44 19.78 -5.38 -3.95
N VAL A 45 19.59 -4.14 -3.47
CA VAL A 45 20.41 -3.55 -2.40
C VAL A 45 20.30 -4.37 -1.11
N ASP A 46 19.09 -4.82 -0.79
CA ASP A 46 18.80 -5.66 0.37
C ASP A 46 19.13 -7.15 0.13
N GLU A 47 19.77 -7.49 -1.00
CA GLU A 47 20.17 -8.84 -1.44
C GLU A 47 19.04 -9.89 -1.51
N ARG A 48 17.78 -9.44 -1.53
CA ARG A 48 16.60 -10.31 -1.64
C ARG A 48 16.49 -10.91 -3.03
N ASP A 49 16.86 -10.15 -4.06
CA ASP A 49 16.89 -10.61 -5.44
C ASP A 49 18.32 -10.90 -5.93
N LEU A 50 18.45 -12.00 -6.67
CA LEU A 50 19.61 -12.30 -7.50
C LEU A 50 19.41 -11.71 -8.91
N GLY A 51 18.33 -12.12 -9.56
CA GLY A 51 17.82 -11.62 -10.82
C GLY A 51 16.29 -11.62 -10.79
N ALA A 52 15.69 -10.54 -11.27
CA ALA A 52 14.24 -10.39 -11.27
C ALA A 52 13.76 -9.51 -12.42
N SER A 53 12.48 -9.64 -12.74
CA SER A 53 11.73 -8.72 -13.60
C SER A 53 10.38 -8.36 -12.98
N LEU A 54 9.91 -7.17 -13.29
CA LEU A 54 8.65 -6.59 -12.81
C LEU A 54 7.95 -5.91 -13.97
N ALA A 55 6.65 -6.16 -14.13
CA ALA A 55 5.83 -5.44 -15.09
C ALA A 55 4.46 -5.06 -14.50
N VAL A 56 3.99 -3.87 -14.88
CA VAL A 56 2.67 -3.36 -14.51
C VAL A 56 1.97 -2.80 -15.73
N TYR A 57 0.75 -3.27 -15.96
CA TYR A 57 -0.18 -2.65 -16.91
C TYR A 57 -1.24 -1.88 -16.14
N HIS A 58 -1.46 -0.62 -16.50
CA HIS A 58 -2.54 0.19 -15.97
C HIS A 58 -3.32 0.82 -17.12
N GLN A 59 -4.64 0.63 -17.11
CA GLN A 59 -5.54 1.04 -18.19
C GLN A 59 -5.13 0.47 -19.56
N GLY A 60 -4.69 -0.79 -19.57
CA GLY A 60 -4.21 -1.47 -20.78
C GLY A 60 -2.82 -1.03 -21.28
N ASN A 61 -2.15 -0.09 -20.61
CA ASN A 61 -0.82 0.40 -21.02
C ASN A 61 0.28 -0.17 -20.12
N LEU A 62 1.41 -0.57 -20.72
CA LEU A 62 2.61 -0.97 -19.97
C LEU A 62 3.23 0.28 -19.32
N VAL A 63 3.04 0.43 -18.01
CA VAL A 63 3.49 1.59 -17.24
C VAL A 63 4.76 1.33 -16.43
N VAL A 64 5.06 0.06 -16.17
CA VAL A 64 6.33 -0.37 -15.56
C VAL A 64 6.79 -1.61 -16.31
N ASP A 65 8.05 -1.63 -16.71
CA ASP A 65 8.73 -2.77 -17.32
C ASP A 65 10.19 -2.71 -16.89
N LEU A 66 10.54 -3.45 -15.84
CA LEU A 66 11.85 -3.40 -15.20
C LEU A 66 12.46 -4.79 -15.10
N ARG A 67 13.79 -4.84 -15.13
CA ARG A 67 14.59 -6.04 -14.90
C ARG A 67 15.94 -5.66 -14.33
N GLY A 68 16.59 -6.58 -13.64
CA GLY A 68 17.92 -6.34 -13.13
C GLY A 68 18.53 -7.54 -12.44
N GLY A 69 19.81 -7.38 -12.10
CA GLY A 69 20.59 -8.42 -11.45
C GLY A 69 21.18 -9.44 -12.42
N TRP A 70 21.24 -10.69 -11.98
CA TRP A 70 22.07 -11.73 -12.59
C TRP A 70 21.26 -12.94 -13.00
N PHE A 71 21.63 -13.52 -14.14
CA PHE A 71 21.01 -14.71 -14.71
C PHE A 71 21.22 -15.96 -13.86
N ASP A 72 22.33 -16.07 -13.15
CA ASP A 72 22.64 -17.21 -12.29
C ASP A 72 23.47 -16.78 -11.09
N LYS A 73 23.67 -17.71 -10.16
CA LYS A 73 24.42 -17.50 -8.92
C LYS A 73 25.90 -17.19 -9.16
N LEU A 74 26.46 -17.67 -10.28
CA LEU A 74 27.83 -17.38 -10.70
C LEU A 74 27.97 -16.00 -11.32
N LYS A 75 26.84 -15.28 -11.52
CA LYS A 75 26.78 -13.97 -12.15
C LYS A 75 27.36 -14.00 -13.57
N SER A 76 27.10 -15.07 -14.32
CA SER A 76 27.71 -15.29 -15.64
C SER A 76 27.27 -14.27 -16.69
N LYS A 77 26.02 -13.79 -16.62
CA LYS A 77 25.45 -12.72 -17.45
C LYS A 77 24.30 -12.01 -16.72
N SER A 78 23.90 -10.85 -17.24
CA SER A 78 22.80 -10.05 -16.68
C SER A 78 21.44 -10.74 -16.83
N TYR A 79 20.54 -10.50 -15.88
CA TYR A 79 19.13 -10.85 -16.02
C TYR A 79 18.44 -9.75 -16.85
N ASP A 80 18.19 -10.03 -18.12
CA ASP A 80 17.79 -9.02 -19.11
C ASP A 80 16.43 -9.32 -19.77
N ASN A 81 16.09 -8.59 -20.85
CA ASN A 81 14.85 -8.77 -21.62
C ASN A 81 14.69 -10.15 -22.26
N ASN A 82 15.80 -10.82 -22.50
CA ASN A 82 15.81 -12.12 -23.14
C ASN A 82 15.71 -13.25 -22.10
N THR A 83 15.88 -12.97 -20.81
CA THR A 83 15.76 -13.98 -19.75
C THR A 83 14.32 -14.48 -19.60
N LEU A 84 14.19 -15.80 -19.49
CA LEU A 84 12.97 -16.51 -19.11
C LEU A 84 13.19 -17.20 -17.77
N GLN A 85 12.10 -17.43 -17.05
CA GLN A 85 12.14 -17.98 -15.71
C GLN A 85 10.99 -18.95 -15.49
N LEU A 86 11.27 -20.07 -14.82
CA LEU A 86 10.25 -20.97 -14.31
C LEU A 86 9.50 -20.29 -13.16
N VAL A 87 8.16 -20.22 -13.24
CA VAL A 87 7.32 -19.42 -12.31
C VAL A 87 6.42 -20.26 -11.39
N PHE A 88 6.64 -21.57 -11.30
CA PHE A 88 5.91 -22.47 -10.43
C PHE A 88 4.39 -22.35 -10.58
N SER A 89 3.67 -22.26 -9.45
CA SER A 89 2.22 -22.24 -9.39
C SER A 89 1.56 -21.04 -10.06
N THR A 90 2.32 -19.99 -10.38
CA THR A 90 1.85 -18.89 -11.25
C THR A 90 1.27 -19.41 -12.57
N THR A 91 1.78 -20.55 -13.07
CA THR A 91 1.30 -21.26 -14.26
C THR A 91 -0.19 -21.62 -14.19
N LYS A 92 -0.74 -21.86 -13.00
CA LYS A 92 -2.15 -22.25 -12.82
C LYS A 92 -3.13 -21.19 -13.32
N GLY A 93 -2.76 -19.91 -13.22
CA GLY A 93 -3.56 -18.80 -13.77
C GLY A 93 -3.66 -18.85 -15.30
N LEU A 94 -2.60 -19.28 -16.00
CA LEU A 94 -2.63 -19.50 -17.44
C LEU A 94 -3.50 -20.69 -17.82
N VAL A 95 -3.42 -21.79 -17.05
CA VAL A 95 -4.29 -22.96 -17.24
C VAL A 95 -5.75 -22.61 -16.99
N ALA A 96 -6.04 -21.82 -15.95
CA ALA A 96 -7.38 -21.32 -15.66
C ALA A 96 -7.94 -20.47 -16.83
N ALA A 97 -7.10 -19.61 -17.43
CA ALA A 97 -7.47 -18.85 -18.62
C ALA A 97 -7.78 -19.75 -19.83
N ALA A 98 -7.04 -20.84 -20.03
CA ALA A 98 -7.31 -21.82 -21.08
C ALA A 98 -8.67 -22.51 -20.88
N VAL A 99 -8.98 -22.93 -19.64
CA VAL A 99 -10.29 -23.52 -19.31
C VAL A 99 -11.41 -22.49 -19.50
N ALA A 100 -11.23 -21.25 -19.04
CA ALA A 100 -12.22 -20.18 -19.25
C ALA A 100 -12.48 -19.89 -20.74
N LEU A 101 -11.46 -20.01 -21.60
CA LEU A 101 -11.60 -19.86 -23.04
C LEU A 101 -12.40 -21.03 -23.66
N CYS A 102 -12.22 -22.26 -23.18
CA CYS A 102 -13.08 -23.39 -23.56
C CYS A 102 -14.54 -23.14 -23.15
N VAL A 103 -14.78 -22.60 -21.95
CA VAL A 103 -16.14 -22.22 -21.50
C VAL A 103 -16.74 -21.11 -22.35
N GLN A 104 -15.95 -20.12 -22.74
CA GLN A 104 -16.39 -19.07 -23.68
C GLN A 104 -16.84 -19.63 -25.03
N ARG A 105 -16.20 -20.70 -25.48
CA ARG A 105 -16.49 -21.37 -26.76
C ARG A 105 -17.61 -22.40 -26.65
N GLY A 106 -18.20 -22.59 -25.47
CA GLY A 106 -19.23 -23.60 -25.23
C GLY A 106 -18.69 -25.04 -25.25
N LEU A 107 -17.37 -25.22 -25.10
CA LEU A 107 -16.74 -26.55 -25.08
C LEU A 107 -16.73 -27.18 -23.68
N LEU A 108 -16.77 -26.36 -22.64
CA LEU A 108 -16.87 -26.76 -21.23
C LEU A 108 -17.95 -25.94 -20.53
N ASP A 109 -18.50 -26.50 -19.47
CA ASP A 109 -19.31 -25.76 -18.49
C ASP A 109 -18.81 -26.07 -17.08
N TYR A 110 -18.73 -25.05 -16.24
CA TYR A 110 -18.29 -25.17 -14.86
C TYR A 110 -19.21 -26.03 -14.00
N SER A 111 -20.54 -26.03 -14.26
CA SER A 111 -21.50 -26.82 -13.48
C SER A 111 -21.66 -28.26 -13.95
N GLU A 112 -21.13 -28.59 -15.12
CA GLU A 112 -21.23 -29.94 -15.67
C GLU A 112 -20.30 -30.93 -14.96
N LEU A 113 -20.69 -32.20 -14.99
CA LEU A 113 -19.89 -33.28 -14.44
C LEU A 113 -18.64 -33.50 -15.30
N VAL A 114 -17.51 -33.75 -14.63
CA VAL A 114 -16.24 -34.07 -15.31
C VAL A 114 -16.39 -35.30 -16.20
N THR A 115 -17.20 -36.27 -15.77
CA THR A 115 -17.48 -37.52 -16.50
C THR A 115 -18.17 -37.32 -17.86
N ASN A 116 -18.79 -36.16 -18.11
CA ASN A 116 -19.34 -35.81 -19.42
C ASN A 116 -18.23 -35.53 -20.46
N TYR A 117 -17.03 -35.14 -20.00
CA TYR A 117 -15.88 -34.83 -20.84
C TYR A 117 -14.77 -35.89 -20.73
N TRP A 118 -14.67 -36.52 -19.56
CA TRP A 118 -13.63 -37.47 -19.19
C TRP A 118 -14.25 -38.63 -18.39
N PRO A 119 -14.88 -39.61 -19.05
CA PRO A 119 -15.62 -40.68 -18.39
C PRO A 119 -14.76 -41.50 -17.41
N GLU A 120 -13.50 -41.76 -17.76
CA GLU A 120 -12.57 -42.56 -16.94
C GLU A 120 -12.24 -41.90 -15.60
N TYR A 121 -12.40 -40.58 -15.47
CA TYR A 121 -12.23 -39.86 -14.21
C TYR A 121 -13.20 -40.35 -13.12
N GLY A 122 -14.40 -40.81 -13.48
CA GLY A 122 -15.48 -41.13 -12.53
C GLY A 122 -15.21 -42.32 -11.60
N GLN A 123 -14.08 -43.00 -11.75
CA GLN A 123 -13.68 -44.12 -10.90
C GLN A 123 -13.51 -43.70 -9.43
N ASN A 124 -13.65 -44.66 -8.50
CA ASN A 124 -13.31 -44.51 -7.08
C ASN A 124 -14.02 -43.34 -6.36
N GLY A 125 -15.30 -43.10 -6.65
CA GLY A 125 -16.13 -42.13 -5.93
C GLY A 125 -16.05 -40.69 -6.45
N LYS A 126 -15.62 -40.52 -7.71
CA LYS A 126 -15.42 -39.21 -8.37
C LYS A 126 -16.48 -38.92 -9.44
N GLU A 127 -17.51 -39.76 -9.57
CA GLU A 127 -18.52 -39.69 -10.63
C GLU A 127 -19.38 -38.41 -10.60
N ASN A 128 -19.49 -37.77 -9.44
CA ASN A 128 -20.30 -36.56 -9.22
C ASN A 128 -19.46 -35.27 -9.15
N THR A 129 -18.15 -35.32 -9.42
CA THR A 129 -17.30 -34.13 -9.41
C THR A 129 -17.66 -33.22 -10.57
N THR A 130 -17.87 -31.93 -10.30
CA THR A 130 -18.07 -30.92 -11.34
C THR A 130 -16.75 -30.34 -11.84
N VAL A 131 -16.77 -29.70 -13.02
CA VAL A 131 -15.60 -28.94 -13.51
C VAL A 131 -15.21 -27.85 -12.50
N ALA A 132 -16.18 -27.16 -11.90
CA ALA A 132 -15.93 -26.17 -10.84
C ALA A 132 -15.19 -26.77 -9.64
N ASP A 133 -15.50 -28.01 -9.24
CA ASP A 133 -14.82 -28.68 -8.13
C ASP A 133 -13.34 -28.94 -8.42
N ILE A 134 -12.98 -29.35 -9.64
CA ILE A 134 -11.56 -29.48 -10.04
C ILE A 134 -10.87 -28.11 -9.95
N LEU A 135 -11.48 -27.09 -10.55
CA LEU A 135 -10.85 -25.77 -10.70
C LEU A 135 -10.71 -25.00 -9.39
N SER A 136 -11.57 -25.31 -8.40
CA SER A 136 -11.55 -24.67 -7.07
C SER A 136 -10.91 -25.55 -5.99
N HIS A 137 -10.13 -26.57 -6.39
CA HIS A 137 -9.42 -27.46 -5.48
C HIS A 137 -10.31 -28.27 -4.54
N ARG A 138 -11.52 -28.62 -4.99
CA ARG A 138 -12.53 -29.38 -4.23
C ARG A 138 -12.66 -30.84 -4.65
N ALA A 139 -11.91 -31.27 -5.67
CA ALA A 139 -11.95 -32.62 -6.21
C ALA A 139 -11.36 -33.71 -5.29
N GLY A 140 -10.67 -33.33 -4.19
CA GLY A 140 -10.14 -34.30 -3.23
C GLY A 140 -8.88 -35.02 -3.67
N LEU A 141 -8.15 -34.55 -4.67
CA LEU A 141 -6.93 -35.16 -5.19
C LEU A 141 -5.68 -34.29 -4.98
N PRO A 142 -5.40 -33.73 -3.79
CA PRO A 142 -4.33 -32.76 -3.63
C PRO A 142 -2.91 -33.35 -3.73
N PHE A 143 -2.76 -34.66 -3.52
CA PHE A 143 -1.47 -35.32 -3.38
C PHE A 143 -1.25 -36.34 -4.51
N ASP A 144 -0.02 -36.38 -4.99
CA ASP A 144 0.52 -37.49 -5.76
C ASP A 144 1.94 -37.75 -5.23
N PHE A 145 2.26 -39.03 -4.99
CA PHE A 145 3.53 -39.46 -4.39
C PHE A 145 4.40 -40.22 -5.40
N SER A 146 4.17 -40.03 -6.70
CA SER A 146 4.96 -40.66 -7.74
C SER A 146 6.39 -40.14 -7.75
N PRO A 147 7.36 -40.95 -8.20
CA PRO A 147 8.69 -40.45 -8.55
C PRO A 147 8.59 -39.28 -9.53
N PHE A 148 9.51 -38.31 -9.42
CA PHE A 148 9.48 -37.10 -10.25
C PHE A 148 9.47 -37.40 -11.76
N ASP A 149 10.19 -38.42 -12.21
CA ASP A 149 10.25 -38.82 -13.62
C ASP A 149 8.87 -39.19 -14.19
N ASP A 150 7.94 -39.67 -13.36
CA ASP A 150 6.57 -39.98 -13.79
C ASP A 150 5.79 -38.71 -14.14
N TYR A 151 6.10 -37.56 -13.50
CA TYR A 151 5.48 -36.27 -13.81
C TYR A 151 5.78 -35.79 -15.24
N LEU A 152 6.84 -36.31 -15.86
CA LEU A 152 7.18 -36.00 -17.24
C LEU A 152 6.28 -36.74 -18.25
N ASN A 153 5.53 -37.75 -17.80
CA ASN A 153 4.66 -38.59 -18.63
C ASN A 153 3.18 -38.27 -18.38
N TRP A 154 2.60 -37.46 -19.28
CA TRP A 154 1.19 -37.06 -19.20
C TRP A 154 0.24 -38.26 -19.05
N THR A 155 0.33 -39.24 -19.94
CA THR A 155 -0.59 -40.40 -19.97
C THR A 155 -0.51 -41.21 -18.68
N LEU A 156 0.68 -41.39 -18.12
CA LEU A 156 0.86 -42.08 -16.86
C LEU A 156 0.19 -41.32 -15.71
N MET A 157 0.37 -40.00 -15.64
CA MET A 157 -0.25 -39.17 -14.61
C MET A 157 -1.78 -39.16 -14.71
N ILE A 158 -2.35 -39.09 -15.92
CA ILE A 158 -3.79 -39.20 -16.15
C ILE A 158 -4.33 -40.55 -15.65
N SER A 159 -3.70 -41.66 -16.04
CA SER A 159 -4.09 -43.00 -15.60
C SER A 159 -4.07 -43.15 -14.07
N LYS A 160 -3.08 -42.55 -13.40
CA LYS A 160 -3.00 -42.53 -11.92
C LYS A 160 -4.11 -41.69 -11.29
N LEU A 161 -4.41 -40.52 -11.84
CA LEU A 161 -5.47 -39.63 -11.33
C LEU A 161 -6.86 -40.25 -11.51
N GLU A 162 -7.11 -40.97 -12.61
CA GLU A 162 -8.33 -41.75 -12.82
C GLU A 162 -8.50 -42.79 -11.71
N GLN A 163 -7.45 -43.52 -11.39
CA GLN A 163 -7.46 -44.58 -10.38
C GLN A 163 -7.35 -44.06 -8.93
N SER A 164 -7.09 -42.78 -8.72
CA SER A 164 -6.92 -42.22 -7.38
C SER A 164 -8.26 -42.12 -6.63
N GLN A 165 -8.25 -42.48 -5.35
CA GLN A 165 -9.38 -42.24 -4.45
C GLN A 165 -9.25 -40.84 -3.83
N PRO A 166 -10.30 -40.01 -3.82
CA PRO A 166 -10.21 -38.67 -3.25
C PRO A 166 -10.13 -38.73 -1.72
N VAL A 167 -9.29 -37.88 -1.12
CA VAL A 167 -9.02 -37.80 0.33
C VAL A 167 -10.25 -37.29 1.10
N TRP A 168 -11.12 -36.54 0.42
CA TRP A 168 -12.45 -36.14 0.90
C TRP A 168 -13.46 -36.32 -0.22
N LYS A 169 -14.75 -36.34 0.11
CA LYS A 169 -15.81 -36.40 -0.90
C LYS A 169 -15.74 -35.14 -1.79
N PRO A 170 -15.65 -35.27 -3.14
CA PRO A 170 -15.59 -34.10 -4.01
C PRO A 170 -16.70 -33.09 -3.72
N GLY A 171 -16.33 -31.81 -3.68
CA GLY A 171 -17.26 -30.72 -3.42
C GLY A 171 -17.63 -30.49 -1.95
N THR A 172 -17.15 -31.28 -0.98
CA THR A 172 -17.45 -31.07 0.46
C THR A 172 -16.37 -30.34 1.25
N ALA A 173 -15.16 -30.22 0.70
CA ALA A 173 -14.04 -29.47 1.26
C ALA A 173 -13.15 -28.95 0.13
N HIS A 174 -12.20 -28.07 0.43
CA HIS A 174 -11.12 -27.71 -0.49
C HIS A 174 -9.75 -27.91 0.14
N GLY A 175 -8.76 -28.17 -0.71
CA GLY A 175 -7.37 -28.26 -0.30
C GLY A 175 -6.47 -28.16 -1.52
N TYR A 176 -5.45 -27.31 -1.45
CA TYR A 176 -4.65 -26.93 -2.60
C TYR A 176 -4.02 -28.13 -3.32
N HIS A 177 -4.38 -28.31 -4.60
CA HIS A 177 -3.83 -29.35 -5.47
C HIS A 177 -2.54 -28.83 -6.09
N ALA A 178 -1.44 -28.94 -5.34
CA ALA A 178 -0.17 -28.27 -5.66
C ALA A 178 0.38 -28.67 -7.04
N LEU A 179 0.32 -29.95 -7.40
CA LEU A 179 0.76 -30.47 -8.71
C LEU A 179 -0.41 -31.02 -9.54
N THR A 180 -1.28 -31.83 -8.92
CA THR A 180 -2.36 -32.56 -9.60
C THR A 180 -3.34 -31.65 -10.36
N TYR A 181 -3.53 -30.41 -9.92
CA TYR A 181 -4.35 -29.41 -10.62
C TYR A 181 -3.99 -29.28 -12.10
N GLY A 182 -2.70 -29.30 -12.43
CA GLY A 182 -2.22 -29.03 -13.78
C GLY A 182 -2.70 -30.08 -14.78
N TRP A 183 -2.62 -31.36 -14.40
CA TRP A 183 -3.13 -32.46 -15.22
C TRP A 183 -4.65 -32.52 -15.19
N LEU A 184 -5.29 -32.32 -14.03
CA LEU A 184 -6.75 -32.35 -13.91
C LEU A 184 -7.43 -31.29 -14.79
N ALA A 185 -7.00 -30.03 -14.68
CA ALA A 185 -7.54 -28.94 -15.49
C ALA A 185 -7.07 -29.01 -16.94
N GLY A 186 -5.82 -29.44 -17.17
CA GLY A 186 -5.26 -29.58 -18.50
C GLY A 186 -5.90 -30.69 -19.33
N GLU A 187 -6.25 -31.81 -18.71
CA GLU A 187 -6.90 -32.93 -19.41
C GLU A 187 -8.30 -32.55 -19.87
N LEU A 188 -9.04 -31.77 -19.07
CA LEU A 188 -10.32 -31.20 -19.52
C LEU A 188 -10.16 -30.40 -20.82
N VAL A 189 -9.13 -29.54 -20.92
CA VAL A 189 -8.85 -28.77 -22.15
C VAL A 189 -8.49 -29.70 -23.31
N ARG A 190 -7.63 -30.70 -23.08
CA ARG A 190 -7.22 -31.65 -24.12
C ARG A 190 -8.39 -32.47 -24.67
N ARG A 191 -9.30 -32.90 -23.81
CA ARG A 191 -10.48 -33.72 -24.16
C ARG A 191 -11.50 -32.96 -25.00
N VAL A 192 -11.63 -31.65 -24.77
CA VAL A 192 -12.64 -30.82 -25.44
C VAL A 192 -12.09 -29.98 -26.60
N ASP A 193 -10.77 -29.90 -26.77
CA ASP A 193 -10.15 -29.17 -27.88
C ASP A 193 -10.43 -29.89 -29.21
N PRO A 194 -11.15 -29.28 -30.17
CA PRO A 194 -11.48 -29.93 -31.44
C PRO A 194 -10.26 -30.30 -32.30
N LYS A 195 -9.09 -29.69 -32.03
CA LYS A 195 -7.83 -29.99 -32.72
C LYS A 195 -7.00 -31.09 -32.03
N ASN A 196 -7.47 -31.63 -30.89
CA ASN A 196 -6.78 -32.65 -30.09
C ASN A 196 -5.32 -32.28 -29.76
N ARG A 197 -5.06 -31.00 -29.51
CA ARG A 197 -3.71 -30.50 -29.20
C ARG A 197 -3.31 -30.87 -27.77
N THR A 198 -2.02 -30.77 -27.48
CA THR A 198 -1.57 -30.72 -26.09
C THR A 198 -2.03 -29.44 -25.39
N LEU A 199 -1.93 -29.38 -24.06
CA LEU A 199 -2.30 -28.16 -23.34
C LEU A 199 -1.35 -27.02 -23.69
N GLY A 200 -0.04 -27.30 -23.78
CA GLY A 200 0.98 -26.33 -24.17
C GLY A 200 0.71 -25.74 -25.57
N GLU A 201 0.34 -26.58 -26.53
CA GLU A 201 -0.03 -26.15 -27.88
C GLU A 201 -1.30 -25.32 -27.92
N PHE A 202 -2.34 -25.71 -27.17
CA PHE A 202 -3.57 -24.94 -27.04
C PHE A 202 -3.27 -23.55 -26.47
N ILE A 203 -2.54 -23.47 -25.35
CA ILE A 203 -2.14 -22.23 -24.70
C ILE A 203 -1.35 -21.35 -25.67
N ARG A 204 -0.36 -21.93 -26.38
CA ARG A 204 0.46 -21.21 -27.36
C ARG A 204 -0.40 -20.56 -28.43
N ASP A 205 -1.31 -21.31 -29.02
CA ASP A 205 -2.05 -20.88 -30.20
C ASP A 205 -3.25 -19.98 -29.87
N GLU A 206 -3.91 -20.22 -28.73
CA GLU A 206 -5.16 -19.56 -28.38
C GLU A 206 -4.99 -18.39 -27.40
N ILE A 207 -3.84 -18.31 -26.70
CA ILE A 207 -3.56 -17.26 -25.70
C ILE A 207 -2.23 -16.57 -26.00
N ALA A 208 -1.13 -17.32 -26.10
CA ALA A 208 0.20 -16.74 -26.14
C ALA A 208 0.46 -15.95 -27.44
N LYS A 209 0.14 -16.54 -28.59
CA LYS A 209 0.25 -15.87 -29.91
C LYS A 209 -0.66 -14.64 -30.03
N PRO A 210 -1.97 -14.70 -29.71
CA PRO A 210 -2.85 -13.53 -29.77
C PRO A 210 -2.40 -12.34 -28.91
N LEU A 211 -1.84 -12.60 -27.73
CA LEU A 211 -1.33 -11.54 -26.84
C LEU A 211 0.16 -11.20 -27.08
N GLN A 212 0.83 -11.91 -28.00
CA GLN A 212 2.29 -11.84 -28.19
C GLN A 212 3.06 -11.90 -26.86
N ILE A 213 2.78 -12.94 -26.08
CA ILE A 213 3.45 -13.21 -24.81
C ILE A 213 4.33 -14.45 -24.91
N GLU A 214 5.42 -14.44 -24.15
CA GLU A 214 6.33 -15.56 -24.01
C GLU A 214 6.01 -16.30 -22.71
N PHE A 215 5.01 -17.17 -22.76
CA PHE A 215 4.65 -18.04 -21.65
C PHE A 215 4.47 -19.47 -22.16
N TYR A 216 5.42 -20.33 -21.78
CA TYR A 216 5.52 -21.70 -22.25
C TYR A 216 5.10 -22.68 -21.17
N VAL A 217 4.29 -23.66 -21.54
CA VAL A 217 4.09 -24.93 -20.82
C VAL A 217 4.53 -26.00 -21.81
N GLY A 218 5.69 -26.61 -21.56
CA GLY A 218 6.46 -27.31 -22.59
C GLY A 218 7.33 -26.34 -23.39
N LEU A 219 8.53 -26.05 -22.87
CA LEU A 219 9.47 -25.11 -23.48
C LEU A 219 10.08 -25.69 -24.78
N PRO A 220 10.09 -24.93 -25.89
CA PRO A 220 10.83 -25.32 -27.08
C PRO A 220 12.34 -25.34 -26.81
N SER A 221 13.03 -26.37 -27.33
CA SER A 221 14.46 -26.60 -27.05
C SER A 221 15.38 -25.43 -27.44
N GLU A 222 14.99 -24.68 -28.45
CA GLU A 222 15.70 -23.50 -28.93
C GLU A 222 15.66 -22.32 -27.94
N GLN A 223 14.75 -22.33 -26.96
CA GLN A 223 14.63 -21.27 -25.95
C GLN A 223 15.40 -21.58 -24.65
N GLU A 224 15.95 -22.79 -24.51
CA GLU A 224 16.57 -23.27 -23.27
C GLU A 224 17.69 -22.35 -22.75
N TYR A 225 18.50 -21.78 -23.65
CA TYR A 225 19.62 -20.89 -23.31
C TYR A 225 19.21 -19.59 -22.59
N ARG A 226 17.91 -19.29 -22.61
CA ARG A 226 17.28 -18.13 -21.98
C ARG A 226 16.76 -18.41 -20.59
N VAL A 227 16.66 -19.67 -20.17
CA VAL A 227 16.08 -20.04 -18.88
C VAL A 227 17.12 -19.84 -17.78
N SER A 228 16.86 -18.87 -16.90
CA SER A 228 17.68 -18.62 -15.72
C SER A 228 17.48 -19.74 -14.70
N PRO A 229 18.56 -20.42 -14.24
CA PRO A 229 18.45 -21.43 -13.20
C PRO A 229 17.85 -20.87 -11.91
N LEU A 230 16.99 -21.65 -11.28
CA LEU A 230 16.47 -21.37 -9.94
C LEU A 230 17.62 -21.40 -8.93
N ASP A 231 17.75 -20.34 -8.13
CA ASP A 231 18.64 -20.26 -6.96
C ASP A 231 17.80 -20.46 -5.70
N PHE A 232 18.03 -21.57 -5.00
CA PHE A 232 17.42 -21.91 -3.72
C PHE A 232 18.50 -22.23 -2.69
N LYS A 233 18.09 -22.39 -1.42
CA LYS A 233 19.05 -22.66 -0.35
C LYS A 233 19.69 -24.04 -0.56
N PRO A 234 20.98 -24.25 -0.20
CA PRO A 234 21.71 -25.49 -0.46
C PRO A 234 21.03 -26.78 0.04
N ASN A 235 20.18 -26.68 1.06
CA ASN A 235 19.50 -27.83 1.66
C ASN A 235 18.14 -28.16 0.99
N GLN A 236 17.81 -27.54 -0.14
CA GLN A 236 16.53 -27.68 -0.84
C GLN A 236 16.68 -28.35 -2.21
N THR A 237 17.40 -29.47 -2.25
CA THR A 237 17.67 -30.24 -3.47
C THR A 237 16.41 -30.82 -4.13
N SER A 238 15.27 -30.85 -3.44
CA SER A 238 13.97 -31.27 -4.00
C SER A 238 13.51 -30.40 -5.19
N TYR A 239 14.12 -29.24 -5.42
CA TYR A 239 13.81 -28.37 -6.54
C TYR A 239 14.80 -28.49 -7.71
N ASP A 240 15.87 -29.27 -7.57
CA ASP A 240 16.88 -29.47 -8.62
C ASP A 240 16.26 -30.03 -9.91
N ASP A 241 15.25 -30.88 -9.78
CA ASP A 241 14.52 -31.43 -10.92
C ASP A 241 13.88 -30.35 -11.80
N PHE A 242 13.48 -29.22 -11.22
CA PHE A 242 12.90 -28.09 -11.95
C PHE A 242 13.93 -27.24 -12.70
N ASN A 243 15.23 -27.48 -12.50
CA ASN A 243 16.30 -26.87 -13.30
C ASN A 243 16.71 -27.72 -14.50
N LYS A 244 16.17 -28.95 -14.66
CA LYS A 244 16.55 -29.85 -15.74
C LYS A 244 15.80 -29.54 -17.05
N ASN A 245 16.52 -29.59 -18.17
CA ASN A 245 15.94 -29.30 -19.49
C ASN A 245 14.77 -30.23 -19.87
N ASN A 246 14.80 -31.51 -19.46
CA ASN A 246 13.68 -32.43 -19.70
C ASN A 246 12.41 -31.98 -18.95
N THR A 247 12.55 -31.44 -17.74
CA THR A 247 11.45 -30.84 -16.98
C THR A 247 10.92 -29.58 -17.65
N HIS A 248 11.79 -28.70 -18.17
CA HIS A 248 11.36 -27.50 -18.91
C HIS A 248 10.55 -27.86 -20.16
N ARG A 249 10.96 -28.93 -20.85
CA ARG A 249 10.31 -29.41 -22.09
C ARG A 249 9.02 -30.19 -21.86
N ALA A 250 8.82 -30.77 -20.69
CA ALA A 250 7.59 -31.48 -20.34
C ALA A 250 6.42 -30.51 -20.11
N GLU A 251 5.20 -31.03 -20.03
CA GLU A 251 4.02 -30.27 -19.63
C GLU A 251 3.63 -30.65 -18.19
N ILE A 252 4.03 -29.83 -17.21
CA ILE A 252 3.63 -29.94 -15.79
C ILE A 252 2.87 -28.64 -15.43
N PRO A 253 1.61 -28.50 -15.86
CA PRO A 253 0.95 -27.18 -15.99
C PRO A 253 0.67 -26.49 -14.65
N ALA A 254 0.87 -27.18 -13.54
CA ALA A 254 0.78 -26.62 -12.20
C ALA A 254 2.08 -25.99 -11.71
N ALA A 255 3.23 -26.25 -12.34
CA ALA A 255 4.53 -25.97 -11.74
C ALA A 255 5.69 -25.63 -12.69
N ASN A 256 5.68 -26.01 -13.97
CA ASN A 256 6.86 -25.81 -14.83
C ASN A 256 6.71 -24.73 -15.90
N GLY A 257 5.69 -23.87 -15.81
CA GLY A 257 5.53 -22.79 -16.77
C GLY A 257 6.73 -21.83 -16.74
N ILE A 258 7.19 -21.41 -17.92
CA ILE A 258 8.37 -20.56 -18.11
C ILE A 258 7.96 -19.27 -18.84
N THR A 259 8.25 -18.11 -18.24
CA THR A 259 7.86 -16.79 -18.75
C THR A 259 8.78 -15.68 -18.24
N ASN A 260 8.49 -14.43 -18.59
CA ASN A 260 8.99 -13.21 -17.97
C ASN A 260 7.85 -12.36 -17.38
N ALA A 261 8.17 -11.36 -16.56
CA ALA A 261 7.17 -10.51 -15.92
C ALA A 261 6.31 -9.73 -16.93
N ARG A 262 6.91 -9.22 -18.01
CA ARG A 262 6.18 -8.48 -19.07
C ARG A 262 5.07 -9.33 -19.68
N SER A 263 5.41 -10.56 -20.07
CA SER A 263 4.49 -11.53 -20.66
C SER A 263 3.40 -11.95 -19.68
N LEU A 264 3.76 -12.15 -18.42
CA LEU A 264 2.83 -12.53 -17.37
C LEU A 264 1.85 -11.39 -17.01
N ALA A 265 2.30 -10.15 -16.90
CA ALA A 265 1.42 -9.00 -16.67
C ALA A 265 0.53 -8.75 -17.91
N ARG A 266 1.06 -8.93 -19.13
CA ARG A 266 0.27 -8.79 -20.36
C ARG A 266 -0.82 -9.85 -20.47
N LEU A 267 -0.55 -11.09 -20.04
CA LEU A 267 -1.57 -12.14 -19.94
C LEU A 267 -2.78 -11.64 -19.15
N TYR A 268 -2.55 -11.21 -17.91
CA TYR A 268 -3.61 -10.75 -17.01
C TYR A 268 -4.28 -9.46 -17.48
N ALA A 269 -3.53 -8.52 -18.08
CA ALA A 269 -4.10 -7.34 -18.73
C ALA A 269 -5.05 -7.74 -19.89
N GLY A 270 -4.66 -8.72 -20.70
CA GLY A 270 -5.45 -9.26 -21.81
C GLY A 270 -6.68 -10.07 -21.38
N LEU A 271 -6.75 -10.53 -20.13
CA LEU A 271 -7.96 -11.16 -19.58
C LEU A 271 -9.02 -10.12 -19.19
N ILE A 272 -8.60 -8.94 -18.70
CA ILE A 272 -9.51 -7.91 -18.18
C ILE A 272 -9.87 -6.84 -19.22
N GLY A 273 -9.08 -6.67 -20.27
CA GLY A 273 -9.31 -5.66 -21.28
C GLY A 273 -8.36 -5.75 -22.47
N ASN A 274 -8.49 -4.78 -23.37
CA ASN A 274 -7.56 -4.63 -24.49
C ASN A 274 -6.25 -4.02 -24.01
N VAL A 275 -5.15 -4.36 -24.71
CA VAL A 275 -3.79 -4.02 -24.28
C VAL A 275 -3.06 -3.22 -25.36
N GLU A 276 -2.18 -2.32 -24.93
CA GLU A 276 -1.32 -1.46 -25.76
C GLU A 276 -2.13 -0.72 -26.85
N ASN A 277 -3.02 0.18 -26.42
CA ASN A 277 -3.89 0.96 -27.32
C ASN A 277 -4.73 0.12 -28.29
N ASN A 278 -5.29 -1.00 -27.80
CA ASN A 278 -6.07 -1.97 -28.59
C ASN A 278 -5.27 -2.74 -29.64
N HIS A 279 -3.93 -2.70 -29.58
CA HIS A 279 -3.10 -3.52 -30.45
C HIS A 279 -3.34 -5.02 -30.19
N TYR A 280 -3.54 -5.40 -28.92
CA TYR A 280 -3.99 -6.74 -28.55
C TYR A 280 -5.41 -6.70 -28.00
N GLN A 281 -6.26 -7.56 -28.57
CA GLN A 281 -7.64 -7.70 -28.12
C GLN A 281 -7.72 -8.59 -26.88
N ARG A 282 -8.69 -8.29 -26.02
CA ARG A 282 -9.02 -9.12 -24.86
C ARG A 282 -9.34 -10.56 -25.27
N ILE A 283 -8.92 -11.53 -24.44
CA ILE A 283 -9.12 -12.97 -24.68
C ILE A 283 -10.48 -13.45 -24.20
N LEU A 284 -10.91 -12.99 -23.02
CA LEU A 284 -12.19 -13.35 -22.43
C LEU A 284 -13.15 -12.17 -22.52
N THR A 285 -14.40 -12.41 -22.88
CA THR A 285 -15.52 -11.46 -22.74
C THR A 285 -15.78 -11.16 -21.26
N GLU A 286 -16.47 -10.06 -20.97
CA GLU A 286 -16.69 -9.63 -19.57
C GLU A 286 -17.50 -10.65 -18.78
N ASP A 287 -18.51 -11.23 -19.41
CA ASP A 287 -19.38 -12.20 -18.74
C ASP A 287 -18.62 -13.50 -18.43
N ILE A 288 -17.76 -13.95 -19.34
CA ILE A 288 -16.89 -15.10 -19.07
C ILE A 288 -15.91 -14.80 -17.96
N LEU A 289 -15.25 -13.64 -17.98
CA LEU A 289 -14.35 -13.24 -16.91
C LEU A 289 -15.07 -13.22 -15.55
N LYS A 290 -16.25 -12.60 -15.47
CA LYS A 290 -17.06 -12.55 -14.23
C LYS A 290 -17.40 -13.95 -13.72
N ARG A 291 -17.72 -14.90 -14.61
CA ARG A 291 -17.95 -16.30 -14.23
C ARG A 291 -16.66 -16.99 -13.77
N ALA A 292 -15.55 -16.78 -14.47
CA ALA A 292 -14.26 -17.41 -14.18
C ALA A 292 -13.66 -16.96 -12.83
N ILE A 293 -13.88 -15.71 -12.43
CA ILE A 293 -13.41 -15.17 -11.14
C ILE A 293 -14.43 -15.30 -10.01
N LYS A 294 -15.58 -15.93 -10.25
CA LYS A 294 -16.56 -16.21 -9.19
C LYS A 294 -16.03 -17.34 -8.30
N SER A 295 -15.97 -17.10 -6.99
CA SER A 295 -15.54 -18.13 -6.05
C SER A 295 -16.48 -19.33 -6.04
N ASN A 296 -15.90 -20.52 -5.93
CA ASN A 296 -16.60 -21.77 -5.62
C ASN A 296 -16.19 -22.35 -4.25
N THR A 297 -15.34 -21.62 -3.52
CA THR A 297 -14.93 -21.96 -2.16
C THR A 297 -15.86 -21.25 -1.17
N PRO A 298 -16.45 -21.95 -0.19
CA PRO A 298 -17.16 -21.33 0.92
C PRO A 298 -16.30 -20.27 1.64
N SER A 299 -16.95 -19.18 2.04
CA SER A 299 -16.27 -18.09 2.77
C SER A 299 -15.64 -18.60 4.06
N HIS A 300 -14.40 -18.21 4.32
CA HIS A 300 -13.62 -18.57 5.52
C HIS A 300 -13.33 -20.06 5.70
N GLU A 301 -13.56 -20.90 4.68
CA GLU A 301 -13.13 -22.30 4.72
C GLU A 301 -11.60 -22.36 4.82
N ILE A 302 -11.08 -23.26 5.66
CA ILE A 302 -9.64 -23.48 5.79
C ILE A 302 -9.20 -24.45 4.69
N ASP A 303 -8.16 -24.09 3.96
CA ASP A 303 -7.54 -24.98 2.98
C ASP A 303 -6.91 -26.18 3.68
N PHE A 304 -7.36 -27.39 3.35
CA PHE A 304 -6.88 -28.60 4.02
C PHE A 304 -5.36 -28.84 3.84
N VAL A 305 -4.76 -28.31 2.78
CA VAL A 305 -3.35 -28.53 2.45
C VAL A 305 -2.48 -27.38 2.96
N LEU A 306 -2.91 -26.14 2.73
CA LEU A 306 -2.15 -24.95 3.14
C LEU A 306 -2.40 -24.55 4.60
N ASN A 307 -3.44 -25.09 5.22
CA ASN A 307 -3.84 -24.83 6.61
C ASN A 307 -4.04 -23.33 6.93
N VAL A 308 -4.46 -22.58 5.92
CA VAL A 308 -4.83 -21.16 6.00
C VAL A 308 -6.12 -20.96 5.21
N THR A 309 -6.84 -19.88 5.47
CA THR A 309 -7.99 -19.54 4.63
C THR A 309 -7.51 -19.15 3.23
N THR A 310 -7.89 -19.92 2.23
CA THR A 310 -7.71 -19.56 0.82
C THR A 310 -9.07 -19.42 0.15
N THR A 311 -9.10 -18.79 -1.02
CA THR A 311 -10.33 -18.63 -1.78
C THR A 311 -9.99 -18.82 -3.24
N PHE A 312 -10.60 -19.81 -3.87
CA PHE A 312 -10.41 -20.10 -5.27
C PHE A 312 -11.69 -19.82 -6.05
N ALA A 313 -11.49 -19.29 -7.25
CA ALA A 313 -12.51 -19.21 -8.28
C ALA A 313 -12.38 -20.40 -9.24
N MET A 314 -12.69 -20.22 -10.52
CA MET A 314 -12.53 -21.26 -11.53
C MET A 314 -11.07 -21.34 -11.99
N GLY A 315 -10.19 -21.76 -11.08
CA GLY A 315 -8.76 -21.98 -11.31
C GLY A 315 -7.86 -20.81 -10.90
N PHE A 316 -8.44 -19.63 -10.70
CA PHE A 316 -7.72 -18.46 -10.18
C PHE A 316 -7.74 -18.44 -8.65
N PHE A 317 -6.60 -18.07 -8.06
CA PHE A 317 -6.53 -17.69 -6.65
C PHE A 317 -7.14 -16.29 -6.50
N LEU A 318 -8.10 -16.13 -5.59
CA LEU A 318 -8.62 -14.81 -5.20
C LEU A 318 -7.76 -14.22 -4.09
N LEU A 319 -7.03 -13.17 -4.46
CA LEU A 319 -5.98 -12.56 -3.64
C LEU A 319 -6.52 -11.37 -2.83
N ASP A 320 -7.83 -11.27 -2.63
CA ASP A 320 -8.47 -10.16 -1.89
C ASP A 320 -7.98 -10.08 -0.44
N ASN A 321 -7.90 -11.24 0.23
CA ASN A 321 -7.39 -11.34 1.60
C ASN A 321 -5.88 -11.10 1.68
N VAL A 322 -5.19 -11.29 0.55
CA VAL A 322 -3.74 -11.17 0.40
C VAL A 322 -3.35 -9.70 0.18
N PHE A 323 -4.09 -9.00 -0.68
CA PHE A 323 -3.87 -7.60 -1.03
C PHE A 323 -5.12 -6.74 -0.81
N PRO A 324 -5.57 -6.55 0.46
CA PRO A 324 -6.79 -5.79 0.75
C PRO A 324 -6.72 -4.33 0.30
N SER A 325 -5.50 -3.78 0.15
CA SER A 325 -5.27 -2.42 -0.36
C SER A 325 -5.74 -2.21 -1.81
N LEU A 326 -5.79 -3.29 -2.61
CA LEU A 326 -6.26 -3.28 -4.00
C LEU A 326 -7.79 -3.36 -4.11
N GLY A 327 -8.51 -3.62 -3.02
CA GLY A 327 -9.96 -3.81 -3.02
C GLY A 327 -10.37 -5.22 -3.45
N ALA A 328 -11.65 -5.39 -3.80
CA ALA A 328 -12.23 -6.69 -4.14
C ALA A 328 -12.06 -7.05 -5.63
N GLY A 329 -12.05 -8.35 -5.91
CA GLY A 329 -11.93 -8.94 -7.24
C GLY A 329 -10.47 -9.09 -7.72
N VAL A 330 -9.50 -9.16 -6.81
CA VAL A 330 -8.10 -9.44 -7.19
C VAL A 330 -7.97 -10.91 -7.52
N PHE A 331 -7.67 -11.25 -8.77
CA PHE A 331 -7.54 -12.64 -9.20
C PHE A 331 -6.20 -12.87 -9.90
N GLY A 332 -5.59 -14.00 -9.62
CA GLY A 332 -4.29 -14.35 -10.17
C GLY A 332 -3.78 -15.67 -9.66
N HIS A 333 -2.46 -15.80 -9.57
CA HIS A 333 -1.82 -16.91 -8.87
C HIS A 333 -0.39 -16.56 -8.48
N GLN A 334 0.01 -16.97 -7.28
CA GLN A 334 1.39 -16.91 -6.81
C GLN A 334 2.12 -18.24 -7.03
N GLY A 335 3.42 -18.17 -7.26
CA GLY A 335 4.33 -19.28 -7.42
C GLY A 335 5.21 -19.44 -6.19
N LEU A 336 5.67 -20.68 -5.95
CA LEU A 336 6.68 -20.96 -4.94
C LEU A 336 7.90 -20.05 -5.16
N GLY A 337 8.43 -19.50 -4.07
CA GLY A 337 9.66 -18.73 -4.11
C GLY A 337 9.53 -17.31 -4.64
N GLY A 338 8.31 -16.81 -4.90
CA GLY A 338 8.05 -15.37 -5.04
C GLY A 338 7.62 -14.87 -6.42
N SER A 339 7.53 -15.72 -7.43
CA SER A 339 6.87 -15.28 -8.68
C SER A 339 5.37 -15.07 -8.45
N ILE A 340 4.77 -14.04 -9.04
CA ILE A 340 3.34 -13.77 -8.92
C ILE A 340 2.82 -13.03 -10.15
N GLY A 341 1.59 -13.30 -10.55
CA GLY A 341 0.86 -12.48 -11.51
C GLY A 341 -0.61 -12.39 -11.14
N PHE A 342 -1.20 -11.21 -11.30
CA PHE A 342 -2.62 -10.99 -11.04
C PHE A 342 -3.19 -9.79 -11.83
N ALA A 343 -4.52 -9.66 -11.79
CA ALA A 343 -5.25 -8.49 -12.24
C ALA A 343 -6.29 -8.01 -11.24
N VAL A 344 -6.65 -6.74 -11.35
CA VAL A 344 -7.71 -6.05 -10.60
C VAL A 344 -8.66 -5.39 -11.61
N PRO A 345 -9.74 -6.07 -12.03
CA PRO A 345 -10.67 -5.56 -13.05
C PRO A 345 -11.18 -4.16 -12.74
N ALA A 346 -11.59 -3.90 -11.49
CA ALA A 346 -12.14 -2.63 -11.05
C ALA A 346 -11.16 -1.44 -11.17
N LYS A 347 -9.85 -1.71 -11.28
CA LYS A 347 -8.80 -0.71 -11.43
C LYS A 347 -8.12 -0.76 -12.81
N ASN A 348 -8.56 -1.65 -13.69
CA ASN A 348 -7.89 -1.96 -14.96
C ASN A 348 -6.36 -2.08 -14.78
N LEU A 349 -5.97 -2.84 -13.75
CA LEU A 349 -4.59 -3.02 -13.32
C LEU A 349 -4.19 -4.47 -13.50
N SER A 350 -2.99 -4.71 -13.99
CA SER A 350 -2.31 -6.00 -13.90
C SER A 350 -0.88 -5.81 -13.44
N PHE A 351 -0.39 -6.77 -12.65
CA PHE A 351 0.92 -6.77 -12.04
C PHE A 351 1.55 -8.15 -12.18
N ALA A 352 2.85 -8.20 -12.43
CA ALA A 352 3.63 -9.43 -12.36
C ALA A 352 5.05 -9.19 -11.84
N TYR A 353 5.50 -10.09 -10.96
CA TYR A 353 6.87 -10.17 -10.45
C TYR A 353 7.43 -11.55 -10.73
N VAL A 354 8.64 -11.64 -11.28
CA VAL A 354 9.27 -12.91 -11.67
C VAL A 354 10.72 -12.91 -11.22
N VAL A 355 11.15 -13.99 -10.57
CA VAL A 355 12.42 -14.05 -9.82
C VAL A 355 13.12 -15.37 -10.02
N ASN A 356 14.46 -15.37 -10.02
CA ASN A 356 15.25 -16.61 -10.03
C ASN A 356 15.70 -17.07 -8.65
N ARG A 357 15.83 -16.16 -7.67
CA ARG A 357 16.09 -16.51 -6.27
C ARG A 357 14.79 -16.76 -5.54
N LEU A 358 14.65 -17.97 -5.01
CA LEU A 358 13.47 -18.39 -4.28
C LEU A 358 13.56 -17.94 -2.81
N ASP A 359 12.51 -17.27 -2.35
CA ASP A 359 12.24 -17.13 -0.92
C ASP A 359 11.25 -18.20 -0.49
N THR A 360 11.75 -19.22 0.21
CA THR A 360 10.94 -20.35 0.69
C THR A 360 10.63 -20.27 2.19
N GLU A 361 11.12 -19.23 2.88
CA GLU A 361 10.91 -19.06 4.32
C GLU A 361 9.68 -18.21 4.63
N THR A 362 9.27 -17.39 3.68
CA THR A 362 8.04 -16.61 3.78
C THR A 362 6.83 -17.54 3.57
N ILE A 363 6.08 -17.78 4.64
CA ILE A 363 4.84 -18.59 4.65
C ILE A 363 3.63 -17.79 4.14
N ASP A 364 3.70 -16.46 4.18
CA ASP A 364 2.65 -15.53 3.74
C ASP A 364 2.98 -14.96 2.34
N ILE A 365 3.03 -13.63 2.22
CA ILE A 365 3.30 -12.90 0.98
C ILE A 365 4.75 -12.50 0.95
N ASP A 366 5.40 -12.77 -0.19
CA ASP A 366 6.78 -12.38 -0.42
C ASP A 366 7.03 -10.88 -0.17
N HIS A 367 8.04 -10.60 0.65
CA HIS A 367 8.37 -9.24 1.08
C HIS A 367 8.85 -8.33 -0.05
N ARG A 368 9.27 -8.88 -1.20
CA ARG A 368 9.82 -8.11 -2.34
C ARG A 368 8.80 -7.19 -3.00
N TYR A 369 7.52 -7.57 -3.02
CA TYR A 369 6.48 -6.78 -3.67
C TYR A 369 5.35 -6.34 -2.75
N LYS A 370 5.29 -6.82 -1.50
CA LYS A 370 4.20 -6.48 -0.57
C LYS A 370 4.05 -4.96 -0.36
N SER A 371 5.14 -4.26 -0.06
CA SER A 371 5.12 -2.78 0.10
C SER A 371 4.82 -2.08 -1.23
N MET A 372 5.44 -2.55 -2.31
CA MET A 372 5.27 -2.00 -3.66
C MET A 372 3.81 -2.04 -4.13
N ILE A 373 3.11 -3.17 -3.92
CA ILE A 373 1.69 -3.29 -4.28
C ILE A 373 0.84 -2.32 -3.46
N ASN A 374 1.13 -2.15 -2.16
CA ASN A 374 0.40 -1.20 -1.32
C ASN A 374 0.57 0.24 -1.80
N ASP A 375 1.78 0.62 -2.22
CA ASP A 375 2.06 1.98 -2.71
C ASP A 375 1.42 2.24 -4.08
N ILE A 376 1.46 1.25 -4.98
CA ILE A 376 0.71 1.28 -6.26
C ILE A 376 -0.79 1.45 -6.00
N ALA A 377 -1.35 0.69 -5.07
CA ALA A 377 -2.75 0.77 -4.71
C ALA A 377 -3.14 2.17 -4.19
N GLN A 378 -2.31 2.74 -3.30
CA GLN A 378 -2.52 4.10 -2.78
C GLN A 378 -2.48 5.15 -3.89
N MET A 379 -1.51 5.08 -4.80
CA MET A 379 -1.40 6.01 -5.91
C MET A 379 -2.64 5.96 -6.80
N ILE A 380 -3.09 4.76 -7.19
CA ILE A 380 -4.28 4.60 -8.04
C ILE A 380 -5.53 5.16 -7.34
N ASN A 381 -5.68 4.89 -6.04
CA ASN A 381 -6.82 5.39 -5.25
C ASN A 381 -6.82 6.92 -5.14
N ARG A 382 -5.65 7.57 -4.99
CA ARG A 382 -5.52 9.04 -4.98
C ARG A 382 -5.91 9.65 -6.33
N ASN A 383 -5.45 9.05 -7.44
CA ASN A 383 -5.79 9.55 -8.78
C ASN A 383 -7.30 9.46 -9.06
N HIS A 384 -7.98 8.41 -8.59
CA HIS A 384 -9.43 8.32 -8.66
C HIS A 384 -10.15 9.39 -7.84
N ALA A 385 -9.70 9.65 -6.60
CA ALA A 385 -10.26 10.71 -5.77
C ALA A 385 -10.07 12.10 -6.38
N THR A 386 -8.91 12.35 -6.99
CA THR A 386 -8.59 13.63 -7.65
C THR A 386 -9.45 13.84 -8.91
N ASN A 387 -9.74 12.77 -9.66
CA ASN A 387 -10.64 12.80 -10.82
C ASN A 387 -12.13 13.00 -10.43
N LEU A 388 -12.58 12.47 -9.29
CA LEU A 388 -13.91 12.75 -8.74
C LEU A 388 -14.07 14.22 -8.31
N ILE A 389 -12.98 14.87 -7.87
CA ILE A 389 -12.95 16.30 -7.53
C ILE A 389 -12.88 17.17 -8.79
N ASN A 390 -12.36 16.65 -9.91
CA ASN A 390 -12.35 17.29 -11.23
C ASN A 390 -13.68 17.15 -11.99
N MET A 391 -14.80 17.49 -11.34
CA MET A 391 -16.06 17.80 -12.01
C MET A 391 -16.02 19.27 -12.46
N THR A 392 -15.61 19.47 -13.71
CA THR A 392 -15.49 20.73 -14.47
C THR A 392 -16.73 21.64 -14.49
N GLY A 393 -17.83 21.28 -13.81
CA GLY A 393 -19.01 22.12 -13.62
C GLY A 393 -18.92 23.17 -12.50
N LEU A 394 -18.03 23.01 -11.50
CA LEU A 394 -17.96 23.97 -10.37
C LEU A 394 -17.18 25.25 -10.71
N CYS A 395 -16.14 25.16 -11.52
CA CYS A 395 -15.27 26.31 -11.82
C CYS A 395 -15.92 27.34 -12.77
N GLY A 396 -16.84 26.91 -13.63
CA GLY A 396 -17.55 27.80 -14.57
C GLY A 396 -18.47 28.81 -13.87
N ASN A 397 -19.18 28.36 -12.84
CA ASN A 397 -20.14 29.19 -12.09
C ASN A 397 -19.48 30.09 -11.03
N LEU A 398 -18.31 29.71 -10.51
CA LEU A 398 -17.60 30.51 -9.50
C LEU A 398 -17.03 31.81 -10.08
N ARG A 399 -16.65 31.83 -11.37
CA ARG A 399 -16.04 33.03 -11.97
C ARG A 399 -17.03 34.17 -12.25
N GLN A 400 -18.32 33.86 -12.45
CA GLN A 400 -19.37 34.88 -12.64
C GLN A 400 -19.86 35.48 -11.31
N ASN A 401 -19.90 34.69 -10.23
CA ASN A 401 -20.35 35.19 -8.92
C ASN A 401 -19.31 36.04 -8.16
N TYR A 402 -18.05 36.06 -8.60
CA TYR A 402 -16.97 36.75 -7.90
C TYR A 402 -16.93 38.27 -8.10
N LYS A 403 -17.70 38.82 -9.05
CA LYS A 403 -17.60 40.24 -9.41
C LYS A 403 -18.50 41.17 -8.61
N HIS A 404 -19.46 40.67 -7.83
CA HIS A 404 -20.52 41.54 -7.29
C HIS A 404 -20.63 41.68 -5.77
N ASP A 405 -20.16 40.74 -4.96
CA ASP A 405 -20.23 40.92 -3.50
C ASP A 405 -18.95 40.37 -2.87
N GLY A 406 -18.24 41.23 -2.14
CA GLY A 406 -16.96 40.97 -1.47
C GLY A 406 -17.07 39.89 -0.38
N THR A 407 -17.33 38.65 -0.79
CA THR A 407 -17.69 37.54 0.08
C THR A 407 -16.51 36.58 0.23
N SER A 408 -15.91 36.68 1.41
CA SER A 408 -15.05 35.74 2.16
C SER A 408 -13.85 35.07 1.48
N LEU A 409 -12.67 35.46 1.99
CA LEU A 409 -11.37 34.79 1.90
C LEU A 409 -11.43 33.29 2.31
N TYR A 410 -12.47 32.87 3.03
CA TYR A 410 -12.74 31.50 3.47
C TYR A 410 -12.61 30.45 2.36
N MET A 411 -13.09 30.74 1.14
CA MET A 411 -12.98 29.82 0.00
C MET A 411 -11.58 29.77 -0.65
N LEU A 412 -10.73 30.77 -0.39
CA LEU A 412 -9.35 30.85 -0.87
C LEU A 412 -8.35 30.19 0.09
N VAL A 413 -8.68 30.07 1.38
CA VAL A 413 -7.79 29.51 2.42
C VAL A 413 -7.87 27.99 2.48
N GLN A 414 -9.00 27.39 2.14
CA GLN A 414 -9.19 25.93 2.19
C GLN A 414 -8.18 25.11 1.35
N PRO A 415 -7.82 25.53 0.12
CA PRO A 415 -6.78 24.84 -0.66
C PRO A 415 -5.37 24.99 -0.07
N PHE A 416 -5.09 26.11 0.62
CA PHE A 416 -3.79 26.34 1.29
C PHE A 416 -3.67 25.60 2.63
N LEU A 417 -4.79 25.39 3.32
CA LEU A 417 -4.86 24.51 4.50
C LEU A 417 -4.51 23.06 4.14
N ASN A 418 -4.94 22.58 2.98
CA ASN A 418 -4.55 21.25 2.47
C ASN A 418 -3.05 21.15 2.15
N PHE A 419 -2.39 22.24 1.74
CA PHE A 419 -0.95 22.28 1.52
C PHE A 419 -0.15 22.29 2.84
N ASN A 420 -0.69 22.91 3.89
CA ASN A 420 -0.14 22.82 5.25
C ASN A 420 -0.32 21.43 5.87
N THR A 421 -1.41 20.72 5.56
CA THR A 421 -1.60 19.30 5.97
C THR A 421 -0.51 18.41 5.37
N LEU A 422 -0.04 18.72 4.16
CA LEU A 422 1.03 18.01 3.46
C LEU A 422 2.41 18.24 4.12
N LEU A 423 2.76 19.49 4.43
CA LEU A 423 4.04 19.85 5.07
C LEU A 423 4.17 19.31 6.50
N ILE A 424 3.07 19.34 7.26
CA ILE A 424 3.01 18.82 8.63
C ILE A 424 2.99 17.28 8.65
N GLY A 425 2.33 16.66 7.66
CA GLY A 425 2.42 15.22 7.42
C GLY A 425 3.86 14.77 7.15
N LEU A 426 4.58 15.50 6.29
CA LEU A 426 5.97 15.22 5.94
C LEU A 426 6.92 15.34 7.14
N SER A 427 6.80 16.42 7.92
CA SER A 427 7.65 16.65 9.10
C SER A 427 7.35 15.65 10.23
N SER A 428 6.08 15.27 10.42
CA SER A 428 5.72 14.22 11.39
C SER A 428 6.19 12.82 11.01
N GLN A 429 6.24 12.50 9.70
CA GLN A 429 6.85 11.26 9.21
C GLN A 429 8.36 11.28 9.35
N ILE A 430 9.04 12.39 9.06
CA ILE A 430 10.49 12.52 9.26
C ILE A 430 10.84 12.33 10.76
N LEU A 431 10.04 12.89 11.67
CA LEU A 431 10.25 12.75 13.12
C LEU A 431 9.92 11.34 13.65
N GLY A 432 8.85 10.71 13.17
CA GLY A 432 8.45 9.36 13.58
C GLY A 432 9.38 8.27 13.04
N THR A 433 9.82 8.40 11.79
CA THR A 433 10.68 7.40 11.12
C THR A 433 12.16 7.60 11.45
N GLY A 434 12.60 8.83 11.75
CA GLY A 434 13.98 9.15 12.10
C GLY A 434 14.32 8.96 13.58
N PHE A 435 13.37 9.12 14.51
CA PHE A 435 13.68 9.31 15.93
C PHE A 435 12.75 8.57 16.93
N GLN A 436 11.83 7.71 16.47
CA GLN A 436 10.96 6.85 17.30
C GLN A 436 10.15 7.54 18.43
N ILE A 437 9.70 8.79 18.22
CA ILE A 437 8.80 9.46 19.17
C ILE A 437 7.34 9.16 18.79
N ASP A 438 6.59 8.51 19.69
CA ASP A 438 5.15 8.26 19.50
C ASP A 438 4.32 9.51 19.81
N LEU A 439 3.94 10.22 18.75
CA LEU A 439 2.90 11.24 18.81
C LEU A 439 1.58 10.55 18.50
N THR A 440 0.80 10.16 19.51
CA THR A 440 -0.49 9.50 19.30
C THR A 440 -1.41 10.30 18.35
N LEU A 441 -2.26 9.60 17.59
CA LEU A 441 -3.19 10.17 16.59
C LEU A 441 -4.02 11.35 17.16
N THR A 442 -4.33 11.28 18.45
CA THR A 442 -5.14 12.23 19.21
C THR A 442 -4.44 13.58 19.40
N SER A 443 -3.16 13.60 19.76
CA SER A 443 -2.38 14.83 19.93
C SER A 443 -2.20 15.58 18.61
N ARG A 444 -2.06 14.83 17.50
CA ARG A 444 -2.01 15.38 16.12
C ARG A 444 -3.34 16.03 15.73
N ALA A 445 -4.46 15.40 16.05
CA ALA A 445 -5.80 15.94 15.76
C ALA A 445 -6.11 17.21 16.56
N TRP A 446 -5.72 17.28 17.84
CA TRP A 446 -5.98 18.47 18.67
C TRP A 446 -5.14 19.68 18.27
N LEU A 447 -3.88 19.49 17.88
CA LEU A 447 -3.06 20.58 17.35
C LEU A 447 -3.60 21.10 16.00
N HIS A 448 -4.04 20.19 15.11
CA HIS A 448 -4.74 20.56 13.87
C HIS A 448 -5.97 21.44 14.14
N ILE A 449 -6.82 21.05 15.09
CA ILE A 449 -8.05 21.77 15.42
C ILE A 449 -7.75 23.18 15.98
N ARG A 450 -6.75 23.32 16.85
CA ARG A 450 -6.41 24.61 17.50
C ARG A 450 -5.90 25.66 16.52
N ILE A 451 -5.07 25.26 15.57
CA ILE A 451 -4.50 26.17 14.56
C ILE A 451 -5.59 26.66 13.60
N LEU A 452 -6.48 25.75 13.19
CA LEU A 452 -7.62 26.09 12.33
C LEU A 452 -8.55 27.12 12.99
N LEU A 453 -8.84 26.95 14.28
CA LEU A 453 -9.72 27.85 15.03
C LEU A 453 -9.10 29.26 15.25
N CYS A 454 -7.78 29.37 15.38
CA CYS A 454 -7.10 30.67 15.50
C CYS A 454 -7.18 31.48 14.21
N LEU A 455 -6.85 30.85 13.08
CA LEU A 455 -6.90 31.50 11.77
C LEU A 455 -8.34 31.93 11.43
N GLN A 456 -9.32 31.10 11.77
CA GLN A 456 -10.72 31.40 11.57
C GLN A 456 -11.22 32.57 12.45
N SER A 457 -10.75 32.67 13.70
CA SER A 457 -11.13 33.76 14.61
C SER A 457 -10.56 35.11 14.18
N ILE A 458 -9.34 35.12 13.64
CA ILE A 458 -8.71 36.32 13.07
C ILE A 458 -9.44 36.77 11.79
N ASP A 459 -9.80 35.83 10.91
CA ASP A 459 -10.56 36.13 9.69
C ASP A 459 -11.95 36.71 9.99
N ALA A 460 -12.65 36.15 10.99
CA ALA A 460 -13.94 36.65 11.45
C ALA A 460 -13.86 38.07 12.04
N PHE A 461 -12.81 38.39 12.79
CA PHE A 461 -12.58 39.73 13.31
C PHE A 461 -12.33 40.75 12.19
N ILE A 462 -11.48 40.41 11.23
CA ILE A 462 -11.14 41.34 10.13
C ILE A 462 -12.34 41.56 9.22
N SER A 463 -13.10 40.50 8.93
CA SER A 463 -14.33 40.57 8.13
C SER A 463 -15.44 41.37 8.81
N SER A 464 -15.53 41.31 10.15
CA SER A 464 -16.50 42.06 10.95
C SER A 464 -16.03 43.46 11.34
N SER A 465 -14.77 43.82 11.08
CA SER A 465 -14.22 45.12 11.42
C SER A 465 -14.98 46.26 10.73
N PRO A 466 -15.32 47.37 11.43
CA PRO A 466 -16.07 48.48 10.84
C PRO A 466 -15.23 49.34 9.87
N SER A 467 -13.90 49.28 9.94
CA SER A 467 -13.00 50.06 9.08
C SER A 467 -12.84 49.45 7.68
N ALA A 468 -13.24 50.19 6.65
CA ALA A 468 -13.09 49.76 5.25
C ALA A 468 -11.63 49.58 4.82
N ALA A 469 -10.72 50.38 5.38
CA ALA A 469 -9.29 50.27 5.12
C ALA A 469 -8.68 48.99 5.73
N VAL A 470 -9.19 48.52 6.88
CA VAL A 470 -8.76 47.25 7.49
C VAL A 470 -9.25 46.07 6.66
N ARG A 471 -10.50 46.13 6.17
CA ARG A 471 -11.05 45.10 5.26
C ARG A 471 -10.34 45.04 3.90
N GLN A 472 -9.88 46.17 3.36
CA GLN A 472 -9.18 46.24 2.07
C GLN A 472 -7.68 45.88 2.12
N LYS A 473 -7.03 45.93 3.29
CA LYS A 473 -5.58 45.63 3.43
C LYS A 473 -5.23 44.16 3.23
N ILE A 474 -6.20 43.25 3.30
CA ILE A 474 -5.97 41.83 3.03
C ILE A 474 -6.34 41.52 1.58
N THR A 475 -5.32 41.56 0.73
CA THR A 475 -5.38 40.92 -0.59
C THR A 475 -4.90 39.47 -0.45
N VAL A 476 -5.18 38.60 -1.43
CA VAL A 476 -4.59 37.25 -1.53
C VAL A 476 -3.06 37.29 -1.36
N ARG A 477 -2.43 38.39 -1.79
CA ARG A 477 -1.00 38.64 -1.65
C ARG A 477 -0.59 38.87 -0.20
N THR A 478 -1.33 39.66 0.56
CA THR A 478 -1.06 39.95 1.99
C THR A 478 -1.25 38.69 2.85
N ALA A 479 -2.27 37.88 2.56
CA ALA A 479 -2.50 36.60 3.25
C ALA A 479 -1.32 35.63 3.02
N ARG A 480 -0.80 35.55 1.79
CA ARG A 480 0.39 34.74 1.46
C ARG A 480 1.64 35.19 2.22
N TYR A 481 1.89 36.50 2.34
CA TYR A 481 3.03 37.01 3.10
C TYR A 481 2.91 36.78 4.61
N PHE A 482 1.71 36.88 5.17
CA PHE A 482 1.48 36.58 6.58
C PHE A 482 1.70 35.10 6.88
N THR A 483 1.15 34.21 6.05
CA THR A 483 1.39 32.76 6.15
C THR A 483 2.86 32.40 5.96
N PHE A 484 3.54 33.00 4.99
CA PHE A 484 4.97 32.80 4.77
C PHE A 484 5.80 33.32 5.95
N GLY A 485 5.44 34.46 6.54
CA GLY A 485 6.08 35.00 7.75
C GLY A 485 5.95 34.08 8.95
N VAL A 486 4.78 33.47 9.16
CA VAL A 486 4.56 32.47 10.22
C VAL A 486 5.37 31.20 9.96
N ILE A 487 5.46 30.73 8.70
CA ILE A 487 6.28 29.57 8.31
C ILE A 487 7.77 29.84 8.51
N CYS A 488 8.27 31.02 8.10
CA CYS A 488 9.68 31.39 8.28
C CYS A 488 10.03 31.60 9.76
N PHE A 489 9.14 32.22 10.54
CA PHE A 489 9.29 32.35 11.99
C PHE A 489 9.39 30.96 12.63
N TRP A 490 8.59 30.00 12.18
CA TRP A 490 8.66 28.60 12.62
C TRP A 490 9.96 27.90 12.21
N PHE A 491 10.36 27.97 10.94
CA PHE A 491 11.58 27.33 10.44
C PHE A 491 12.85 27.85 11.14
N LEU A 492 12.89 29.14 11.46
CA LEU A 492 14.00 29.76 12.19
C LEU A 492 13.99 29.42 13.69
N HIS A 493 12.83 29.12 14.27
CA HIS A 493 12.68 28.76 15.69
C HIS A 493 12.74 27.25 15.99
N GLU A 494 12.82 26.37 14.98
CA GLU A 494 13.12 24.93 15.15
C GLU A 494 14.63 24.59 15.17
N ILE A 495 15.50 25.54 14.82
CA ILE A 495 16.97 25.42 14.93
C ILE A 495 17.47 25.06 16.35
N PRO A 496 16.84 25.48 17.47
CA PRO A 496 17.23 25.06 18.81
C PRO A 496 16.97 23.57 19.12
N TYR A 497 16.11 22.87 18.36
CA TYR A 497 15.87 21.44 18.59
C TYR A 497 17.07 20.58 18.16
N TYR A 498 17.80 20.99 17.11
CA TYR A 498 19.08 20.37 16.74
C TYR A 498 20.15 20.51 17.84
N PHE A 499 20.06 21.53 18.70
CA PHE A 499 20.96 21.71 19.86
C PHE A 499 20.68 20.75 21.04
N LEU A 500 19.62 19.93 20.96
CA LEU A 500 19.23 18.97 22.01
C LEU A 500 19.65 17.52 21.72
N GLN A 501 20.30 17.24 20.58
CA GLN A 501 20.72 15.88 20.18
C GLN A 501 21.84 15.26 21.04
N ASP A 502 22.57 16.02 21.86
CA ASP A 502 23.65 15.47 22.72
C ASP A 502 23.16 14.95 24.09
N LEU A 503 21.95 14.42 24.18
CA LEU A 503 21.50 13.68 25.36
C LEU A 503 22.05 12.24 25.31
N VAL A 504 23.33 12.11 25.67
CA VAL A 504 23.96 10.82 26.00
C VAL A 504 23.26 10.20 27.21
N MET A 505 22.96 8.90 27.11
CA MET A 505 22.47 8.04 28.19
C MET A 505 23.29 8.25 29.47
N ILE A 506 22.67 8.77 30.53
CA ILE A 506 23.32 8.83 31.85
C ILE A 506 23.26 7.43 32.45
N GLU A 507 24.37 6.71 32.35
CA GLU A 507 24.63 5.58 33.24
C GLU A 507 24.71 6.08 34.69
N ASN A 508 24.19 5.23 35.57
CA ASN A 508 23.88 5.47 36.97
C ASN A 508 24.92 6.31 37.76
N THR A 509 24.37 7.08 38.71
CA THR A 509 25.01 7.74 39.87
C THR A 509 25.57 9.16 39.69
N SER A 510 24.72 10.18 39.89
CA SER A 510 25.15 11.44 40.55
C SER A 510 23.94 12.23 41.06
N MET A 511 24.05 12.78 42.28
CA MET A 511 23.01 13.58 42.93
C MET A 511 22.62 14.82 42.10
N CYS A 512 21.31 15.04 41.97
CA CYS A 512 20.74 16.20 41.27
C CYS A 512 20.83 17.45 42.15
N ILE A 513 21.75 18.36 41.84
CA ILE A 513 21.84 19.70 42.43
C ILE A 513 21.23 20.71 41.43
N MET A 514 20.54 21.74 41.93
CA MET A 514 19.76 22.76 41.17
C MET A 514 20.48 23.49 40.02
N THR A 515 21.78 23.28 39.83
CA THR A 515 22.56 23.86 38.72
C THR A 515 22.61 22.96 37.48
N ASN A 516 21.90 21.83 37.48
CA ASN A 516 21.94 20.89 36.36
C ASN A 516 21.16 21.42 35.13
N ALA A 517 21.83 21.50 33.98
CA ALA A 517 21.32 21.98 32.70
C ALA A 517 20.05 21.25 32.22
N ILE A 518 19.78 20.05 32.75
CA ILE A 518 18.58 19.26 32.45
C ILE A 518 17.30 19.88 33.04
N TYR A 519 17.38 20.52 34.22
CA TYR A 519 16.22 21.16 34.85
C TYR A 519 15.79 22.44 34.10
N ALA A 520 16.75 23.22 33.60
CA ALA A 520 16.48 24.36 32.71
C ALA A 520 15.84 23.92 31.38
N LYS A 521 16.20 22.73 30.88
CA LYS A 521 15.62 22.13 29.67
C LYS A 521 14.20 21.59 29.90
N TYR A 522 13.91 21.01 31.07
CA TYR A 522 12.54 20.59 31.45
C TYR A 522 11.58 21.77 31.68
N ARG A 523 12.07 22.86 32.30
CA ARG A 523 11.32 24.12 32.43
C ARG A 523 10.95 24.70 31.07
N SER A 524 11.84 24.57 30.09
CA SER A 524 11.58 25.00 28.72
C SER A 524 10.46 24.17 28.09
N TYR A 525 10.46 22.84 28.23
CA TYR A 525 9.37 21.97 27.73
C TYR A 525 7.98 22.34 28.28
N PHE A 526 7.86 22.62 29.58
CA PHE A 526 6.60 23.10 30.17
C PHE A 526 6.20 24.49 29.67
N THR A 527 7.16 25.41 29.54
CA THR A 527 6.92 26.74 28.96
C THR A 527 6.46 26.63 27.50
N TYR A 528 6.95 25.65 26.75
CA TYR A 528 6.50 25.32 25.39
C TYR A 528 5.08 24.76 25.40
N LEU A 529 4.75 23.80 26.27
CA LEU A 529 3.38 23.27 26.35
C LEU A 529 2.36 24.37 26.69
N ASP A 530 2.72 25.28 27.60
CA ASP A 530 1.93 26.45 27.98
C ASP A 530 1.76 27.42 26.81
N ILE A 531 2.83 27.75 26.07
CA ILE A 531 2.78 28.63 24.88
C ILE A 531 1.86 28.04 23.79
N TYR A 532 1.95 26.74 23.53
CA TYR A 532 1.21 26.07 22.46
C TYR A 532 -0.25 25.70 22.84
N THR A 533 -0.62 25.81 24.12
CA THR A 533 -2.01 25.67 24.59
C THR A 533 -2.68 27.02 24.87
N LEU A 534 -1.99 27.95 25.56
CA LEU A 534 -2.56 29.23 25.97
C LEU A 534 -2.63 30.26 24.84
N ILE A 535 -1.62 30.38 23.97
CA ILE A 535 -1.65 31.40 22.90
C ILE A 535 -2.84 31.18 21.96
N PRO A 536 -3.14 29.95 21.50
CA PRO A 536 -4.35 29.71 20.70
C PRO A 536 -5.63 30.10 21.42
N VAL A 537 -5.76 29.75 22.71
CA VAL A 537 -6.94 30.08 23.52
C VAL A 537 -7.08 31.60 23.71
N ILE A 538 -5.98 32.32 23.93
CA ILE A 538 -5.94 33.78 24.08
C ILE A 538 -6.33 34.45 22.76
N VAL A 539 -5.75 34.03 21.63
CA VAL A 539 -6.06 34.56 20.29
C VAL A 539 -7.53 34.35 19.95
N ILE A 540 -8.06 33.13 20.15
CA ILE A 540 -9.48 32.82 19.88
C ILE A 540 -10.39 33.64 20.78
N SER A 541 -10.05 33.79 22.07
CA SER A 541 -10.88 34.53 23.03
C SER A 541 -10.89 36.03 22.75
N ILE A 542 -9.74 36.64 22.43
CA ILE A 542 -9.64 38.07 22.12
C ILE A 542 -10.36 38.38 20.81
N PHE A 543 -10.02 37.70 19.71
CA PHE A 543 -10.60 38.00 18.41
C PHE A 543 -12.06 37.55 18.30
N GLY A 544 -12.46 36.47 18.98
CA GLY A 544 -13.85 36.05 19.12
C GLY A 544 -14.69 37.08 19.88
N SER A 545 -14.18 37.61 21.00
CA SER A 545 -14.87 38.64 21.79
C SER A 545 -14.97 39.97 21.06
N LEU A 546 -13.92 40.38 20.33
CA LEU A 546 -13.94 41.58 19.49
C LEU A 546 -14.93 41.44 18.32
N THR A 547 -15.01 40.26 17.70
CA THR A 547 -16.00 39.95 16.66
C THR A 547 -17.42 40.06 17.21
N TYR A 548 -17.67 39.51 18.41
CA TYR A 548 -18.95 39.63 19.10
C TYR A 548 -19.29 41.09 19.46
N TYR A 549 -18.31 41.86 19.95
CA TYR A 549 -18.47 43.29 20.26
C TYR A 549 -18.85 44.12 19.01
N HIS A 550 -18.15 43.91 17.89
CA HIS A 550 -18.43 44.62 16.63
C HIS A 550 -19.83 44.32 16.09
N THR A 551 -20.32 43.10 16.30
CA THR A 551 -21.59 42.63 15.75
C THR A 551 -22.80 42.93 16.64
N THR A 552 -22.58 43.17 17.93
CA THR A 552 -23.64 43.51 18.91
C THR A 552 -23.79 45.01 19.17
N ARG A 553 -22.70 45.82 19.13
CA ARG A 553 -22.77 47.27 19.41
C ARG A 553 -22.90 48.18 18.19
N PHE A 554 -22.42 47.81 17.01
CA PHE A 554 -22.63 48.61 15.78
C PHE A 554 -23.97 48.26 15.14
N GLY A 555 -25.05 48.52 15.87
CA GLY A 555 -26.44 48.24 15.50
C GLY A 555 -27.21 49.43 14.95
N THR A 556 -26.57 50.47 14.37
CA THR A 556 -27.30 51.71 13.98
C THR A 556 -27.09 52.15 12.53
N GLY A 557 -27.01 51.21 11.57
CA GLY A 557 -27.13 51.61 10.16
C GLY A 557 -26.98 50.55 9.07
N ARG A 558 -26.60 49.30 9.39
CA ARG A 558 -26.53 48.22 8.39
C ARG A 558 -27.17 46.94 8.92
N THR A 559 -28.16 46.43 8.20
CA THR A 559 -28.70 45.09 8.39
C THR A 559 -27.64 44.05 8.00
N LEU A 560 -26.92 43.51 8.98
CA LEU A 560 -26.12 42.29 8.76
C LEU A 560 -27.03 41.16 8.25
N SER A 561 -26.59 40.43 7.23
CA SER A 561 -27.33 39.28 6.70
C SER A 561 -27.61 38.26 7.82
N ALA A 562 -28.72 37.51 7.71
CA ALA A 562 -29.04 36.45 8.68
C ALA A 562 -27.89 35.44 8.81
N PHE A 563 -27.22 35.16 7.69
CA PHE A 563 -26.04 34.30 7.61
C PHE A 563 -24.87 34.81 8.44
N THR A 564 -24.54 36.10 8.36
CA THR A 564 -23.43 36.67 9.15
C THR A 564 -23.73 36.67 10.64
N ARG A 565 -24.99 36.92 11.05
CA ARG A 565 -25.40 36.80 12.47
C ARG A 565 -25.33 35.36 12.98
N GLN A 566 -25.61 34.38 12.13
CA GLN A 566 -25.50 32.96 12.45
C GLN A 566 -24.04 32.53 12.61
N MET A 567 -23.14 33.00 11.73
CA MET A 567 -21.70 32.75 11.80
C MET A 567 -21.07 33.30 13.09
N VAL A 568 -21.52 34.47 13.56
CA VAL A 568 -21.05 35.06 14.82
C VAL A 568 -21.52 34.26 16.04
N LYS A 569 -22.78 33.82 16.04
CA LYS A 569 -23.31 32.94 17.11
C LYS A 569 -22.59 31.60 17.15
N MET A 570 -22.25 31.04 15.98
CA MET A 570 -21.41 29.85 15.87
C MET A 570 -20.01 30.08 16.44
N GLY A 571 -19.37 31.21 16.13
CA GLY A 571 -18.04 31.56 16.66
C GLY A 571 -18.03 31.63 18.19
N LEU A 572 -19.03 32.28 18.80
CA LEU A 572 -19.13 32.36 20.26
C LEU A 572 -19.38 31.00 20.91
N PHE A 573 -20.27 30.19 20.34
CA PHE A 573 -20.52 28.82 20.81
C PHE A 573 -19.26 27.94 20.72
N GLN A 574 -18.48 28.10 19.65
CA GLN A 574 -17.21 27.40 19.45
C GLN A 574 -16.15 27.83 20.46
N THR A 575 -16.03 29.14 20.76
CA THR A 575 -15.12 29.64 21.81
C THR A 575 -15.47 29.04 23.18
N ILE A 576 -16.75 29.00 23.52
CA ILE A 576 -17.23 28.43 24.79
C ILE A 576 -16.97 26.91 24.83
N ALA A 577 -17.27 26.18 23.76
CA ALA A 577 -16.99 24.74 23.66
C ALA A 577 -15.49 24.44 23.80
N VAL A 578 -14.62 25.21 23.15
CA VAL A 578 -13.15 25.03 23.23
C VAL A 578 -12.64 25.21 24.65
N ILE A 579 -13.11 26.23 25.38
CA ILE A 579 -12.76 26.46 26.78
C ILE A 579 -13.24 25.30 27.66
N LEU A 580 -14.49 24.86 27.47
CA LEU A 580 -15.08 23.77 28.26
C LEU A 580 -14.44 22.40 28.00
N PHE A 581 -13.91 22.13 26.80
CA PHE A 581 -13.30 20.84 26.47
C PHE A 581 -11.77 20.80 26.63
N ASN A 582 -11.05 21.91 26.39
CA ASN A 582 -9.57 21.91 26.43
C ASN A 582 -8.99 22.12 27.83
N VAL A 583 -9.68 22.85 28.71
CA VAL A 583 -9.21 23.08 30.07
C VAL A 583 -9.23 21.78 30.90
N PRO A 584 -10.30 20.95 30.85
CA PRO A 584 -10.33 19.66 31.54
C PRO A 584 -9.33 18.66 30.96
N TYR A 585 -9.20 18.58 29.64
CA TYR A 585 -8.25 17.65 28.98
C TYR A 585 -6.79 17.99 29.32
N THR A 586 -6.43 19.28 29.32
CA THR A 586 -5.11 19.73 29.77
C THR A 586 -4.89 19.40 31.24
N GLY A 587 -5.91 19.61 32.09
CA GLY A 587 -5.87 19.21 33.50
C GLY A 587 -5.70 17.70 33.71
N GLU A 588 -6.35 16.89 32.88
CA GLU A 588 -6.31 15.42 32.91
C GLU A 588 -4.95 14.88 32.46
N GLN A 589 -4.35 15.43 31.40
CA GLN A 589 -2.99 15.07 30.95
C GLN A 589 -1.94 15.41 32.00
N ILE A 590 -2.07 16.55 32.67
CA ILE A 590 -1.20 16.94 33.78
C ILE A 590 -1.41 16.01 34.98
N TYR A 591 -2.66 15.70 35.33
CA TYR A 591 -3.00 14.76 36.40
C TYR A 591 -2.42 13.36 36.15
N PHE A 592 -2.57 12.84 34.93
CA PHE A 592 -2.01 11.55 34.50
C PHE A 592 -0.48 11.54 34.64
N LEU A 593 0.21 12.58 34.15
CA LEU A 593 1.66 12.73 34.28
C LEU A 593 2.14 12.85 35.74
N THR A 594 1.31 13.38 36.63
CA THR A 594 1.61 13.45 38.08
C THR A 594 1.28 12.17 38.85
N THR A 595 0.42 11.29 38.33
CA THR A 595 -0.08 10.10 39.05
C THR A 595 0.45 8.77 38.52
N THR A 596 0.90 8.70 37.26
CA THR A 596 1.61 7.52 36.76
C THR A 596 3.04 7.50 37.29
N ASN A 597 3.35 6.48 38.09
CA ASN A 597 4.65 6.17 38.72
C ASN A 597 5.78 5.84 37.70
N LEU A 598 6.01 6.69 36.71
CA LEU A 598 7.19 6.63 35.86
C LEU A 598 8.30 7.45 36.53
N VAL A 599 9.21 6.72 37.18
CA VAL A 599 10.53 7.13 37.72
C VAL A 599 10.60 7.38 39.25
N LYS A 600 11.48 6.61 39.91
CA LYS A 600 11.70 6.55 41.37
C LYS A 600 12.47 7.75 41.96
N ASP A 601 11.97 8.21 43.12
CA ASP A 601 12.56 8.86 44.31
C ASP A 601 13.50 10.09 44.28
N ALA A 602 14.02 10.56 43.13
CA ALA A 602 14.63 11.91 43.06
C ALA A 602 13.70 12.95 42.38
N TYR A 603 12.87 12.47 41.45
CA TYR A 603 11.93 13.29 40.67
C TYR A 603 10.70 13.73 41.47
N ARG A 604 10.31 12.99 42.52
CA ARG A 604 9.15 13.29 43.37
C ARG A 604 9.28 14.64 44.11
N ARG A 605 10.48 14.99 44.62
CA ARG A 605 10.72 16.31 45.25
C ARG A 605 10.70 17.47 44.25
N ALA A 606 11.19 17.24 43.03
CA ALA A 606 11.14 18.23 41.96
C ALA A 606 9.69 18.47 41.49
N GLN A 607 8.89 17.40 41.40
CA GLN A 607 7.46 17.48 41.12
C GLN A 607 6.69 18.21 42.23
N GLU A 608 6.94 17.92 43.51
CA GLU A 608 6.29 18.62 44.64
C GLU A 608 6.63 20.13 44.66
N GLN A 609 7.86 20.53 44.32
CA GLN A 609 8.25 21.94 44.19
C GLN A 609 7.65 22.64 42.95
N LEU A 610 7.49 21.91 41.84
CA LEU A 610 6.80 22.40 40.63
C LEU A 610 5.31 22.59 40.86
N VAL A 611 4.65 21.66 41.57
CA VAL A 611 3.25 21.77 41.98
C VAL A 611 3.06 22.99 42.90
N THR A 612 3.96 23.22 43.85
CA THR A 612 3.90 24.39 44.74
C THR A 612 4.13 25.70 43.98
N SER A 613 5.04 25.72 43.00
CA SER A 613 5.27 26.87 42.13
C SER A 613 4.10 27.13 41.17
N PHE A 614 3.43 26.07 40.70
CA PHE A 614 2.24 26.15 39.86
C PHE A 614 1.04 26.66 40.65
N PHE A 615 0.80 26.19 41.89
CA PHE A 615 -0.23 26.76 42.76
C PHE A 615 0.08 28.20 43.20
N ALA A 616 1.34 28.61 43.27
CA ALA A 616 1.71 30.01 43.51
C ALA A 616 1.41 30.92 42.28
N VAL A 617 1.48 30.38 41.05
CA VAL A 617 1.17 31.10 39.80
C VAL A 617 -0.32 31.05 39.46
N TYR A 618 -1.00 29.92 39.70
CA TYR A 618 -2.41 29.67 39.38
C TYR A 618 -3.37 29.79 40.59
N GLY A 619 -2.87 30.01 41.80
CA GLY A 619 -3.69 30.45 42.94
C GLY A 619 -4.37 31.81 42.70
N TYR A 620 -3.92 32.54 41.67
CA TYR A 620 -4.55 33.74 41.12
C TYR A 620 -5.53 33.47 39.97
N GLY A 621 -5.69 32.23 39.52
CA GLY A 621 -6.62 31.82 38.46
C GLY A 621 -8.09 32.18 38.75
N PRO A 622 -8.61 31.99 39.98
CA PRO A 622 -9.94 32.48 40.36
C PRO A 622 -10.06 34.02 40.31
N TYR A 623 -8.96 34.75 40.52
CA TYR A 623 -8.89 36.20 40.43
C TYR A 623 -8.85 36.71 38.97
N MET A 624 -8.19 35.99 38.06
CA MET A 624 -8.17 36.34 36.63
C MET A 624 -9.48 35.97 35.91
N ALA A 625 -10.11 34.85 36.28
CA ALA A 625 -11.42 34.48 35.73
C ALA A 625 -12.53 35.44 36.16
N SER A 626 -12.45 36.00 37.39
CA SER A 626 -13.38 37.05 37.85
C SER A 626 -13.10 38.41 37.21
N LEU A 627 -11.85 38.74 36.86
CA LEU A 627 -11.50 39.94 36.07
C LEU A 627 -11.91 39.89 34.59
N ILE A 628 -12.23 38.69 34.07
CA ILE A 628 -12.71 38.47 32.69
C ILE A 628 -14.24 38.32 32.64
N PHE A 629 -14.88 37.93 33.76
CA PHE A 629 -16.33 37.85 33.89
C PHE A 629 -17.00 39.17 34.31
N VAL A 630 -16.25 40.11 34.90
CA VAL A 630 -16.63 41.53 35.07
C VAL A 630 -16.26 42.30 33.81
#